data_AF-A0A8S2J1B5-F1
#
_entry.id   AF-A0A8S2J1B5-F1
#
_cell.length_a   1.000
_cell.length_b   1.000
_cell.length_c   1.000
_cell.angle_alpha   90.00
_cell.angle_beta   90.00
_cell.angle_gamma   90.00
#
_symmetry.space_group_name_H-M   'P 1'
#
loop_
_entity.id
_entity.type
_entity.pdbx_description
1 polymer ?
#
loop_
_entity_poly.entity_id
_entity_poly.type
_entity_poly.pdbx_seq_one_letter_code
_entity_poly.pdbx_strand_id
1 'polypeptide(L)'
;MKVIEQTGESGWYVQIGSHTDDLTDCDEYRRWPVITTSQRIPKLLSESINMYSPVGGLLYLVAPTGDEASSITVQLSNVVPTPTYDLTDANRETKWNTSGKQADGLWADLAGNYMILSVPSATIRNIDTEALDRVLELYDNIVLAGYDLCGTTSTSRERLVCDEQISCGYMHSGYPIMSHLDYLKLTERNIPYILDEKALRNYGGEGEWGIPHELGHNRQKDWWSKS
;
A
#
# COMPACT_ATOMS: atom_id res chain seq x y z
N MET A 1 7.89 12.78 -16.03
CA MET A 1 7.94 13.45 -14.73
C MET A 1 9.00 14.54 -14.74
N LYS A 2 8.71 15.73 -14.22
CA LYS A 2 9.68 16.81 -14.03
C LYS A 2 9.81 17.12 -12.55
N VAL A 3 11.03 17.18 -12.01
CA VAL A 3 11.27 17.63 -10.64
C VAL A 3 11.22 19.16 -10.61
N ILE A 4 10.39 19.70 -9.73
CA ILE A 4 10.22 21.14 -9.52
C ILE A 4 11.12 21.62 -8.38
N GLU A 5 11.17 20.85 -7.30
CA GLU A 5 11.95 21.14 -6.11
C GLU A 5 12.34 19.84 -5.42
N GLN A 6 13.55 19.81 -4.85
CA GLN A 6 13.99 18.73 -3.97
C GLN A 6 14.87 19.30 -2.84
N THR A 7 14.52 18.99 -1.60
CA THR A 7 15.26 19.40 -0.40
C THR A 7 15.72 18.18 0.41
N GLY A 8 16.72 18.37 1.28
CA GLY A 8 17.29 17.29 2.10
C GLY A 8 18.22 16.35 1.33
N GLU A 9 18.24 15.09 1.74
CA GLU A 9 19.10 14.05 1.17
C GLU A 9 18.77 13.70 -0.29
N SER A 10 19.82 13.32 -1.03
CA SER A 10 19.66 12.67 -2.34
C SER A 10 19.39 11.19 -2.15
N GLY A 11 18.53 10.60 -2.97
CA GLY A 11 18.27 9.16 -2.87
C GLY A 11 16.85 8.77 -3.24
N TRP A 12 15.97 9.76 -3.44
CA TRP A 12 14.64 9.56 -3.97
C TRP A 12 14.64 8.64 -5.19
N TYR A 13 13.67 7.75 -5.26
CA TYR A 13 13.34 7.02 -6.45
C TYR A 13 11.84 7.08 -6.70
N VAL A 14 11.48 6.95 -7.96
CA VAL A 14 10.09 6.77 -8.38
C VAL A 14 9.90 5.30 -8.69
N GLN A 15 8.78 4.75 -8.23
CA GLN A 15 8.38 3.38 -8.49
C GLN A 15 7.00 3.35 -9.12
N ILE A 16 6.82 2.51 -10.13
CA ILE A 16 5.54 2.17 -10.74
C ILE A 16 5.22 0.73 -10.33
N GLY A 17 4.07 0.52 -9.70
CA GLY A 17 3.62 -0.76 -9.15
C GLY A 17 3.78 -0.84 -7.62
N SER A 18 2.77 -1.38 -6.95
CA SER A 18 2.70 -1.52 -5.48
C SER A 18 3.40 -2.77 -4.94
N HIS A 19 3.63 -3.76 -5.79
CA HIS A 19 4.18 -5.07 -5.43
C HIS A 19 5.69 -5.00 -5.17
N THR A 20 6.24 -6.02 -4.52
CA THR A 20 7.69 -6.18 -4.35
C THR A 20 8.20 -7.56 -4.74
N ASP A 21 7.30 -8.51 -4.96
CA ASP A 21 7.67 -9.89 -5.25
C ASP A 21 8.26 -10.05 -6.64
N ASP A 22 9.48 -10.57 -6.66
CA ASP A 22 10.13 -11.13 -7.84
C ASP A 22 9.84 -12.62 -7.88
N LEU A 23 9.10 -13.05 -8.89
CA LEU A 23 8.74 -14.45 -9.03
C LEU A 23 9.73 -15.25 -9.88
N THR A 24 10.85 -14.67 -10.37
CA THR A 24 11.74 -15.31 -11.36
C THR A 24 12.29 -16.69 -10.96
N ASP A 25 12.33 -16.98 -9.65
CA ASP A 25 12.74 -18.27 -9.10
C ASP A 25 11.57 -19.25 -8.87
N CYS A 26 10.33 -18.88 -9.20
CA CYS A 26 9.15 -19.76 -9.11
C CYS A 26 9.06 -20.71 -10.31
N ASP A 27 8.60 -21.93 -10.05
CA ASP A 27 8.43 -22.97 -11.08
C ASP A 27 7.30 -22.64 -12.09
N GLU A 28 6.29 -21.89 -11.67
CA GLU A 28 5.12 -21.52 -12.48
C GLU A 28 4.76 -20.04 -12.32
N TYR A 29 4.25 -19.44 -13.40
CA TYR A 29 3.88 -18.02 -13.46
C TYR A 29 2.38 -17.85 -13.76
N ARG A 30 1.65 -17.19 -12.86
CA ARG A 30 0.27 -16.72 -13.05
C ARG A 30 0.19 -15.26 -13.50
N ARG A 31 1.29 -14.52 -13.35
CA ARG A 31 1.51 -13.18 -13.88
C ARG A 31 2.97 -13.01 -14.32
N TRP A 32 3.29 -11.88 -14.95
CA TRP A 32 4.70 -11.53 -15.23
C TRP A 32 5.53 -11.58 -13.94
N PRO A 33 6.78 -12.09 -13.98
CA PRO A 33 7.53 -12.35 -12.75
C PRO A 33 7.84 -11.10 -11.93
N VAL A 34 8.18 -10.02 -12.63
CA VAL A 34 8.43 -8.68 -12.06
C VAL A 34 7.47 -7.69 -12.71
N ILE A 35 6.65 -7.03 -11.88
CA ILE A 35 5.62 -6.07 -12.31
C ILE A 35 5.84 -4.67 -11.75
N THR A 36 7.04 -4.39 -11.26
CA THR A 36 7.46 -3.06 -10.83
C THR A 36 8.49 -2.48 -11.77
N THR A 37 8.53 -1.15 -11.83
CA THR A 37 9.57 -0.40 -12.53
C THR A 37 9.99 0.76 -11.66
N SER A 38 11.28 0.81 -11.32
CA SER A 38 11.82 1.84 -10.44
C SER A 38 12.99 2.56 -11.07
N GLN A 39 13.08 3.87 -10.84
CA GLN A 39 14.17 4.70 -11.31
C GLN A 39 14.55 5.73 -10.25
N ARG A 40 15.86 5.84 -9.97
CA ARG A 40 16.38 6.88 -9.08
C ARG A 40 16.12 8.26 -9.67
N ILE A 41 15.78 9.23 -8.81
CA ILE A 41 15.61 10.63 -9.14
C ILE A 41 16.93 11.37 -8.84
N PRO A 42 17.66 11.86 -9.85
CA PRO A 42 18.84 12.69 -9.63
C PRO A 42 18.48 14.01 -8.92
N LYS A 43 19.34 14.44 -7.98
CA LYS A 43 19.14 15.67 -7.17
C LYS A 43 19.14 16.96 -8.01
N LEU A 44 19.87 16.96 -9.12
CA LEU A 44 20.01 18.10 -10.03
C LEU A 44 19.39 17.71 -11.37
N LEU A 45 18.13 18.05 -11.57
CA LEU A 45 17.47 17.87 -12.86
C LEU A 45 17.06 19.24 -13.41
N SER A 46 17.67 19.62 -14.52
CA SER A 46 17.13 20.62 -15.45
C SER A 46 16.11 20.01 -16.41
N GLU A 47 15.99 18.68 -16.47
CA GLU A 47 15.25 17.94 -17.49
C GLU A 47 14.23 16.93 -16.92
N SER A 48 13.28 16.54 -17.76
CA SER A 48 12.23 15.57 -17.42
C SER A 48 12.74 14.13 -17.45
N ILE A 49 12.36 13.33 -16.47
CA ILE A 49 12.52 11.87 -16.46
C ILE A 49 11.35 11.25 -17.24
N ASN A 50 11.67 10.43 -18.24
CA ASN A 50 10.70 9.56 -18.92
C ASN A 50 10.79 8.15 -18.36
N MET A 51 9.66 7.61 -17.94
CA MET A 51 9.53 6.24 -17.46
C MET A 51 8.45 5.52 -18.24
N TYR A 52 8.63 4.21 -18.35
CA TYR A 52 7.68 3.32 -18.98
C TYR A 52 7.54 2.07 -18.11
N SER A 53 6.30 1.68 -17.81
CA SER A 53 5.99 0.37 -17.23
C SER A 53 5.16 -0.42 -18.24
N PRO A 54 5.55 -1.67 -18.57
CA PRO A 54 4.81 -2.49 -19.54
C PRO A 54 3.42 -2.90 -19.02
N VAL A 55 3.22 -2.89 -17.70
CA VAL A 55 1.98 -3.34 -17.03
C VAL A 55 1.26 -2.20 -16.30
N GLY A 56 1.84 -0.99 -16.29
CA GLY A 56 1.33 0.13 -15.50
C GLY A 56 1.46 -0.11 -13.99
N GLY A 57 0.70 0.65 -13.20
CA GLY A 57 0.67 0.54 -11.74
C GLY A 57 0.56 1.89 -11.04
N LEU A 58 0.37 1.85 -9.72
CA LEU A 58 0.42 3.03 -8.86
C LEU A 58 1.82 3.66 -8.90
N LEU A 59 1.89 4.98 -8.92
CA LEU A 59 3.14 5.72 -8.92
C LEU A 59 3.47 6.18 -7.49
N TYR A 60 4.64 5.78 -7.01
CA TYR A 60 5.17 6.15 -5.70
C TYR A 60 6.42 6.99 -5.85
N LEU A 61 6.53 8.04 -5.03
CA LEU A 61 7.78 8.72 -4.75
C LEU A 61 8.30 8.17 -3.43
N VAL A 62 9.43 7.48 -3.48
CA VAL A 62 10.00 6.83 -2.31
C VAL A 62 11.15 7.66 -1.78
N ALA A 63 11.01 8.08 -0.52
CA ALA A 63 11.97 8.88 0.20
C ALA A 63 13.26 8.09 0.50
N PRO A 64 14.43 8.75 0.56
CA PRO A 64 15.62 8.13 1.12
C PRO A 64 15.39 7.79 2.61
N THR A 65 15.97 6.67 3.05
CA THR A 65 15.88 6.23 4.45
C THR A 65 16.66 7.17 5.37
N GLY A 66 16.08 7.57 6.50
CA GLY A 66 16.79 8.28 7.57
C GLY A 66 16.70 9.81 7.55
N ASP A 67 16.03 10.42 6.56
CA ASP A 67 15.80 11.86 6.48
C ASP A 67 14.30 12.19 6.33
N GLU A 68 13.60 12.29 7.47
CA GLU A 68 12.18 12.71 7.52
C GLU A 68 11.96 14.16 7.07
N ALA A 69 13.02 14.97 6.94
CA ALA A 69 12.93 16.35 6.47
C ALA A 69 13.07 16.46 4.95
N SER A 70 13.44 15.38 4.26
CA SER A 70 13.56 15.38 2.81
C SER A 70 12.19 15.57 2.15
N SER A 71 12.15 16.42 1.13
CA SER A 71 10.92 16.67 0.37
C SER A 71 11.20 16.76 -1.11
N ILE A 72 10.21 16.39 -1.91
CA ILE A 72 10.27 16.49 -3.36
C ILE A 72 8.92 16.96 -3.90
N THR A 73 8.96 17.91 -4.82
CA THR A 73 7.81 18.37 -5.60
C THR A 73 8.04 17.99 -7.05
N VAL A 74 7.09 17.26 -7.64
CA VAL A 74 7.17 16.81 -9.04
C VAL A 74 5.93 17.21 -9.83
N GLN A 75 6.12 17.40 -11.13
CA GLN A 75 5.05 17.51 -12.11
C GLN A 75 4.98 16.22 -12.92
N LEU A 76 3.82 15.57 -12.92
CA LEU A 76 3.55 14.37 -13.70
C LEU A 76 2.77 14.74 -14.97
N SER A 77 3.04 14.01 -16.05
CA SER A 77 2.34 14.10 -17.33
C SER A 77 2.19 12.69 -17.89
N ASN A 78 1.17 12.47 -18.73
CA ASN A 78 0.81 11.16 -19.27
C ASN A 78 0.52 10.11 -18.18
N VAL A 79 -0.15 10.55 -17.10
CA VAL A 79 -0.63 9.69 -16.02
C VAL A 79 -2.16 9.75 -15.98
N VAL A 80 -2.78 8.68 -15.48
CA VAL A 80 -4.22 8.62 -15.23
C VAL A 80 -4.49 8.71 -13.73
N PRO A 81 -5.60 9.33 -13.30
CA PRO A 81 -6.00 9.30 -11.90
C PRO A 81 -6.35 7.88 -11.48
N THR A 82 -6.13 7.58 -10.21
CA THR A 82 -6.40 6.29 -9.60
C THR A 82 -7.35 6.48 -8.41
N PRO A 83 -8.19 5.49 -8.06
CA PRO A 83 -9.00 5.63 -6.87
C PRO A 83 -8.13 5.75 -5.61
N THR A 84 -8.39 6.79 -4.83
CA THR A 84 -7.64 7.05 -3.60
C THR A 84 -8.59 7.54 -2.53
N TYR A 85 -8.44 6.96 -1.33
CA TYR A 85 -9.13 7.40 -0.13
C TYR A 85 -8.10 7.55 0.99
N ASP A 86 -8.00 8.70 1.63
CA ASP A 86 -7.01 8.94 2.68
C ASP A 86 -7.68 9.62 3.88
N LEU A 87 -7.59 9.02 5.06
CA LEU A 87 -8.18 9.56 6.30
C LEU A 87 -7.62 10.95 6.66
N THR A 88 -6.40 11.27 6.24
CA THR A 88 -5.75 12.55 6.50
C THR A 88 -6.24 13.68 5.59
N ASP A 89 -6.96 13.35 4.51
CA ASP A 89 -7.56 14.35 3.64
C ASP A 89 -8.94 14.77 4.16
N ALA A 90 -9.05 16.03 4.59
CA ALA A 90 -10.31 16.62 5.06
C ALA A 90 -11.43 16.62 4.00
N ASN A 91 -11.10 16.46 2.72
CA ASN A 91 -12.07 16.41 1.62
C ASN A 91 -12.30 14.99 1.09
N ARG A 92 -11.81 13.96 1.78
CA ARG A 92 -11.83 12.55 1.32
C ARG A 92 -13.22 12.08 0.88
N GLU A 93 -14.26 12.39 1.64
CA GLU A 93 -15.63 11.96 1.34
C GLU A 93 -16.14 12.57 0.04
N THR A 94 -16.00 13.89 -0.10
CA THR A 94 -16.41 14.62 -1.30
C THR A 94 -15.63 14.12 -2.52
N LYS A 95 -14.31 13.96 -2.41
CA LYS A 95 -13.47 13.45 -3.50
C LYS A 95 -13.86 12.03 -3.90
N TRP A 96 -14.08 11.15 -2.93
CA TRP A 96 -14.47 9.76 -3.16
C TRP A 96 -15.79 9.65 -3.91
N ASN A 97 -16.81 10.38 -3.44
CA ASN A 97 -18.17 10.28 -3.95
C ASN A 97 -18.37 11.00 -5.30
N THR A 98 -17.59 12.05 -5.58
CA THR A 98 -17.71 12.82 -6.84
C THR A 98 -17.02 12.14 -8.01
N SER A 99 -15.80 11.64 -7.82
CA SER A 99 -15.02 11.03 -8.92
C SER A 99 -14.02 9.98 -8.48
N GLY A 100 -13.53 10.03 -7.23
CA GLY A 100 -12.42 9.21 -6.75
C GLY A 100 -12.64 7.71 -6.96
N LYS A 101 -13.79 7.17 -6.54
CA LYS A 101 -14.08 5.73 -6.69
C LYS A 101 -14.29 5.26 -8.14
N GLN A 102 -14.42 6.19 -9.09
CA GLN A 102 -14.63 5.93 -10.51
C GLN A 102 -13.42 6.28 -11.37
N ALA A 103 -12.29 6.66 -10.77
CA ALA A 103 -11.07 6.95 -11.51
C ALA A 103 -10.57 5.71 -12.28
N ASP A 104 -9.93 5.95 -13.43
CA ASP A 104 -9.62 4.91 -14.43
C ASP A 104 -8.50 3.96 -14.00
N GLY A 105 -7.66 4.35 -13.04
CA GLY A 105 -6.54 3.54 -12.56
C GLY A 105 -6.99 2.15 -12.08
N LEU A 106 -6.23 1.12 -12.45
CA LEU A 106 -6.57 -0.29 -12.18
C LEU A 106 -6.39 -0.71 -10.72
N TRP A 107 -5.66 0.09 -9.95
CA TRP A 107 -5.36 -0.13 -8.54
C TRP A 107 -5.79 1.07 -7.70
N ALA A 108 -6.19 0.82 -6.47
CA ALA A 108 -6.60 1.85 -5.53
C ALA A 108 -5.67 1.83 -4.31
N ASP A 109 -5.35 3.02 -3.77
CA ASP A 109 -4.73 3.16 -2.46
C ASP A 109 -5.77 3.66 -1.46
N LEU A 110 -6.02 2.88 -0.41
CA LEU A 110 -6.88 3.24 0.72
C LEU A 110 -5.99 3.41 1.95
N ALA A 111 -5.89 4.62 2.47
CA ALA A 111 -4.90 5.00 3.46
C ALA A 111 -5.53 5.48 4.77
N GLY A 112 -5.14 4.84 5.86
CA GLY A 112 -5.21 5.40 7.21
C GLY A 112 -3.99 6.28 7.52
N ASN A 113 -3.84 6.63 8.79
CA ASN A 113 -2.69 7.35 9.30
C ASN A 113 -1.42 6.48 9.35
N TYR A 114 -1.58 5.19 9.57
CA TYR A 114 -0.50 4.23 9.82
C TYR A 114 -0.50 3.02 8.87
N MET A 115 -1.55 2.80 8.09
CA MET A 115 -1.61 1.70 7.13
C MET A 115 -2.18 2.12 5.77
N ILE A 116 -1.62 1.59 4.68
CA ILE A 116 -2.14 1.73 3.32
C ILE A 116 -2.48 0.34 2.77
N LEU A 117 -3.66 0.21 2.20
CA LEU A 117 -4.11 -0.99 1.49
C LEU A 117 -4.11 -0.68 0.00
N SER A 118 -3.33 -1.41 -0.79
CA SER A 118 -3.39 -1.34 -2.24
C SER A 118 -4.14 -2.54 -2.80
N VAL A 119 -5.27 -2.27 -3.47
CA VAL A 119 -6.19 -3.29 -3.98
C VAL A 119 -6.60 -2.99 -5.42
N PRO A 120 -7.06 -3.98 -6.21
CA PRO A 120 -7.61 -3.71 -7.53
C PRO A 120 -8.83 -2.78 -7.44
N SER A 121 -8.87 -1.71 -8.24
CA SER A 121 -9.92 -0.69 -8.21
C SER A 121 -11.33 -1.25 -8.40
N ALA A 122 -11.46 -2.40 -9.07
CA ALA A 122 -12.74 -3.06 -9.28
C ALA A 122 -13.42 -3.48 -7.96
N THR A 123 -12.66 -3.73 -6.89
CA THR A 123 -13.21 -4.22 -5.61
C THR A 123 -13.78 -3.11 -4.74
N ILE A 124 -13.42 -1.84 -5.00
CA ILE A 124 -13.76 -0.71 -4.11
C ILE A 124 -14.95 0.13 -4.58
N ARG A 125 -15.46 -0.09 -5.80
CA ARG A 125 -16.39 0.86 -6.47
C ARG A 125 -17.72 1.05 -5.75
N ASN A 126 -18.15 0.05 -4.98
CA ASN A 126 -19.42 0.01 -4.28
C ASN A 126 -19.31 0.26 -2.77
N ILE A 127 -18.11 0.58 -2.27
CA ILE A 127 -17.88 0.79 -0.84
C ILE A 127 -18.20 2.25 -0.48
N ASP A 128 -19.01 2.43 0.56
CA ASP A 128 -19.30 3.74 1.13
C ASP A 128 -18.15 4.27 1.99
N THR A 129 -18.11 5.58 2.18
CA THR A 129 -17.03 6.24 2.90
C THR A 129 -17.02 5.91 4.39
N GLU A 130 -18.18 5.63 4.98
CA GLU A 130 -18.30 5.28 6.40
C GLU A 130 -17.68 3.91 6.71
N ALA A 131 -17.85 2.94 5.80
CA ALA A 131 -17.20 1.64 5.87
C ALA A 131 -15.68 1.76 5.68
N LEU A 132 -15.22 2.61 4.77
CA LEU A 132 -13.80 2.90 4.59
C LEU A 132 -13.18 3.54 5.83
N ASP A 133 -13.84 4.55 6.41
CA ASP A 133 -13.38 5.20 7.65
C ASP A 133 -13.20 4.17 8.76
N ARG A 134 -14.24 3.37 9.06
CA ARG A 134 -14.17 2.35 10.12
C ARG A 134 -13.07 1.31 9.92
N VAL A 135 -12.90 0.80 8.70
CA VAL A 135 -11.92 -0.26 8.46
C VAL A 135 -10.48 0.28 8.46
N LEU A 136 -10.25 1.48 7.93
CA LEU A 136 -8.93 2.11 7.96
C LEU A 136 -8.54 2.53 9.39
N GLU A 137 -9.49 3.02 10.18
CA GLU A 137 -9.28 3.27 11.62
C GLU A 137 -8.98 1.96 12.39
N LEU A 138 -9.62 0.84 12.04
CA LEU A 138 -9.29 -0.46 12.62
C LEU A 138 -7.83 -0.84 12.33
N TYR A 139 -7.37 -0.71 11.09
CA TYR A 139 -5.98 -0.98 10.73
C TYR A 139 -4.99 -0.06 11.44
N ASP A 140 -5.29 1.24 11.53
CA ASP A 140 -4.48 2.18 12.29
C ASP A 140 -4.35 1.74 13.76
N ASN A 141 -5.44 1.31 14.38
CA ASN A 141 -5.43 0.80 15.75
C ASN A 141 -4.61 -0.49 15.91
N ILE A 142 -4.65 -1.40 14.93
CA ILE A 142 -3.84 -2.62 14.93
C ILE A 142 -2.34 -2.26 14.88
N VAL A 143 -1.95 -1.34 13.98
CA VAL A 143 -0.57 -0.89 13.85
C VAL A 143 -0.09 -0.19 15.13
N LEU A 144 -0.92 0.69 15.69
CA LEU A 144 -0.64 1.39 16.95
C LEU A 144 -0.50 0.43 18.14
N ALA A 145 -1.35 -0.60 18.25
CA ALA A 145 -1.23 -1.60 19.30
C ALA A 145 0.11 -2.37 19.20
N GLY A 146 0.57 -2.65 17.97
CA GLY A 146 1.90 -3.24 17.74
C GLY A 146 3.04 -2.32 18.18
N TYR A 147 2.91 -1.01 17.93
CA TYR A 147 3.86 0.01 18.39
C TYR A 147 3.91 0.13 19.92
N ASP A 148 2.76 0.15 20.58
CA ASP A 148 2.64 0.17 22.04
C ASP A 148 3.32 -1.05 22.67
N LEU A 149 3.03 -2.25 22.14
CA LEU A 149 3.64 -3.50 22.60
C LEU A 149 5.17 -3.51 22.46
N CYS A 150 5.70 -2.92 21.39
CA CYS A 150 7.14 -2.86 21.13
C CYS A 150 7.84 -1.66 21.79
N GLY A 151 7.09 -0.72 22.39
CA GLY A 151 7.63 0.53 22.93
C GLY A 151 8.30 1.40 21.87
N THR A 152 7.76 1.44 20.65
CA THR A 152 8.32 2.20 19.51
C THR A 152 7.24 3.01 18.80
N THR A 153 7.64 3.90 17.90
CA THR A 153 6.73 4.64 17.02
C THR A 153 7.38 4.82 15.65
N SER A 154 6.56 5.05 14.62
CA SER A 154 7.03 5.43 13.30
C SER A 154 6.03 6.35 12.62
N THR A 155 6.55 7.30 11.84
CA THR A 155 5.78 8.16 10.94
C THR A 155 5.48 7.47 9.61
N SER A 156 6.20 6.38 9.30
CA SER A 156 6.00 5.61 8.07
C SER A 156 4.77 4.72 8.17
N ARG A 157 3.87 4.86 7.20
CA ARG A 157 2.70 3.98 7.05
C ARG A 157 3.14 2.59 6.60
N GLU A 158 2.67 1.55 7.29
CA GLU A 158 2.71 0.15 6.85
C GLU A 158 1.91 -0.02 5.56
N ARG A 159 2.18 -1.09 4.81
CA ARG A 159 1.51 -1.34 3.53
C ARG A 159 1.06 -2.79 3.41
N LEU A 160 -0.10 -3.01 2.82
CA LEU A 160 -0.61 -4.32 2.40
C LEU A 160 -0.96 -4.27 0.92
N VAL A 161 -0.51 -5.25 0.16
CA VAL A 161 -0.83 -5.42 -1.26
C VAL A 161 -1.34 -6.85 -1.49
N CYS A 162 -2.50 -6.96 -2.14
CA CYS A 162 -3.02 -8.25 -2.59
C CYS A 162 -2.60 -8.51 -4.04
N ASP A 163 -2.07 -9.69 -4.34
CA ASP A 163 -1.52 -10.08 -5.64
C ASP A 163 -2.08 -11.42 -6.14
N GLU A 164 -2.09 -11.65 -7.45
CA GLU A 164 -2.49 -12.91 -8.07
C GLU A 164 -1.54 -14.05 -7.70
N GLN A 165 -0.27 -13.72 -7.50
CA GLN A 165 0.76 -14.66 -7.08
C GLN A 165 1.82 -13.94 -6.26
N ILE A 166 2.07 -14.46 -5.05
CA ILE A 166 3.17 -14.05 -4.19
C ILE A 166 4.31 -15.08 -4.24
N SER A 167 5.49 -14.65 -3.84
CA SER A 167 6.76 -15.39 -3.89
C SER A 167 6.81 -16.56 -2.92
N CYS A 168 6.10 -16.49 -1.78
CA CYS A 168 6.08 -17.55 -0.80
C CYS A 168 4.83 -17.55 0.09
N GLY A 169 4.44 -18.72 0.58
CA GLY A 169 3.36 -18.87 1.56
C GLY A 169 1.98 -18.43 1.07
N TYR A 170 1.12 -18.09 2.03
CA TYR A 170 -0.22 -17.54 1.79
C TYR A 170 -0.28 -16.02 2.03
N MET A 171 0.55 -15.54 2.94
CA MET A 171 0.82 -14.14 3.21
C MET A 171 2.26 -14.07 3.72
N HIS A 172 2.96 -12.96 3.49
CA HIS A 172 4.26 -12.75 4.12
C HIS A 172 4.52 -11.27 4.46
N SER A 173 5.28 -11.10 5.54
CA SER A 173 5.80 -9.82 6.00
C SER A 173 6.75 -9.17 5.01
N GLY A 174 6.99 -7.88 5.22
CA GLY A 174 7.72 -7.02 4.30
C GLY A 174 7.15 -5.60 4.26
N TYR A 175 7.71 -4.81 3.36
CA TYR A 175 7.21 -3.48 3.03
C TYR A 175 6.99 -3.39 1.52
N PRO A 176 5.81 -3.80 1.03
CA PRO A 176 4.57 -4.13 1.75
C PRO A 176 4.50 -5.56 2.30
N ILE A 177 3.51 -5.80 3.16
CA ILE A 177 2.95 -7.14 3.39
C ILE A 177 2.28 -7.57 2.09
N MET A 178 2.55 -8.80 1.65
CA MET A 178 1.97 -9.37 0.43
C MET A 178 0.99 -10.47 0.80
N SER A 179 -0.18 -10.47 0.15
CA SER A 179 -1.22 -11.49 0.33
C SER A 179 -1.80 -11.90 -1.04
N HIS A 180 -2.47 -13.05 -1.12
CA HIS A 180 -3.19 -13.45 -2.33
C HIS A 180 -4.47 -12.62 -2.56
N LEU A 181 -4.90 -12.49 -3.82
CA LEU A 181 -6.15 -11.81 -4.20
C LEU A 181 -7.42 -12.46 -3.63
N ASP A 182 -7.40 -13.75 -3.30
CA ASP A 182 -8.55 -14.45 -2.70
C ASP A 182 -8.89 -13.91 -1.29
N TYR A 183 -7.96 -13.20 -0.69
CA TYR A 183 -8.14 -12.47 0.55
C TYR A 183 -9.08 -11.25 0.38
N LEU A 184 -9.38 -10.84 -0.86
CA LEU A 184 -10.41 -9.86 -1.21
C LEU A 184 -11.80 -10.47 -1.46
N LYS A 185 -11.99 -11.77 -1.16
CA LYS A 185 -13.31 -12.42 -1.30
C LYS A 185 -14.41 -11.59 -0.64
N LEU A 186 -15.57 -11.55 -1.29
CA LEU A 186 -16.71 -10.80 -0.79
C LEU A 186 -17.28 -11.49 0.45
N THR A 187 -17.57 -10.69 1.48
CA THR A 187 -18.30 -11.13 2.67
C THR A 187 -19.79 -11.22 2.37
N GLU A 188 -20.57 -11.72 3.33
CA GLU A 188 -22.04 -11.72 3.26
C GLU A 188 -22.64 -10.31 3.09
N ARG A 189 -21.88 -9.26 3.40
CA ARG A 189 -22.26 -7.85 3.21
C ARG A 189 -21.90 -7.31 1.83
N ASN A 190 -21.39 -8.16 0.93
CA ASN A 190 -20.92 -7.78 -0.40
C ASN A 190 -19.79 -6.72 -0.36
N ILE A 191 -18.92 -6.83 0.64
CA ILE A 191 -17.73 -5.99 0.82
C ILE A 191 -16.51 -6.91 0.74
N PRO A 192 -15.39 -6.52 0.10
CA PRO A 192 -14.15 -7.30 0.15
C PRO A 192 -13.71 -7.53 1.59
N TYR A 193 -13.30 -8.76 1.92
CA TYR A 193 -13.03 -9.18 3.29
C TYR A 193 -12.10 -8.23 4.07
N ILE A 194 -10.96 -7.83 3.47
CA ILE A 194 -10.02 -6.90 4.13
C ILE A 194 -10.56 -5.47 4.31
N LEU A 195 -11.69 -5.15 3.69
CA LEU A 195 -12.35 -3.85 3.74
C LEU A 195 -13.63 -3.90 4.59
N ASP A 196 -13.92 -5.04 5.22
CA ASP A 196 -15.10 -5.25 6.05
C ASP A 196 -14.68 -5.38 7.52
N GLU A 197 -14.71 -4.26 8.24
CA GLU A 197 -14.40 -4.16 9.67
C GLU A 197 -15.12 -5.24 10.51
N LYS A 198 -16.40 -5.52 10.21
CA LYS A 198 -17.17 -6.53 10.97
C LYS A 198 -16.70 -7.94 10.68
N ALA A 199 -16.24 -8.22 9.46
CA ALA A 199 -15.68 -9.52 9.12
C ALA A 199 -14.32 -9.71 9.80
N LEU A 200 -13.46 -8.70 9.72
CA LEU A 200 -12.14 -8.71 10.35
C LEU A 200 -12.23 -8.93 11.86
N ARG A 201 -13.20 -8.31 12.56
CA ARG A 201 -13.36 -8.51 14.01
C ARG A 201 -13.86 -9.89 14.42
N ASN A 202 -14.50 -10.62 13.52
CA ASN A 202 -15.24 -11.85 13.86
C ASN A 202 -14.77 -13.08 13.07
N TYR A 203 -13.61 -13.01 12.40
CA TYR A 203 -13.09 -14.14 11.64
C TYR A 203 -12.87 -15.35 12.54
N GLY A 204 -13.49 -16.48 12.21
CA GLY A 204 -13.43 -17.69 13.04
C GLY A 204 -13.96 -17.54 14.47
N GLY A 205 -14.63 -16.43 14.80
CA GLY A 205 -15.03 -16.09 16.18
C GLY A 205 -13.92 -15.45 17.04
N GLU A 206 -12.70 -15.32 16.51
CA GLU A 206 -11.52 -14.84 17.24
C GLU A 206 -10.96 -13.53 16.68
N GLY A 207 -11.33 -13.17 15.44
CA GLY A 207 -10.82 -12.01 14.72
C GLY A 207 -9.72 -12.39 13.73
N GLU A 208 -9.41 -11.45 12.85
CA GLU A 208 -8.42 -11.64 11.80
C GLU A 208 -7.01 -11.72 12.38
N TRP A 209 -6.25 -12.74 11.98
CA TRP A 209 -4.93 -13.06 12.52
C TRP A 209 -3.79 -12.79 11.53
N GLY A 210 -3.99 -13.05 10.24
CA GLY A 210 -2.94 -13.03 9.21
C GLY A 210 -2.25 -11.67 9.10
N ILE A 211 -3.01 -10.59 8.91
CA ILE A 211 -2.41 -9.25 8.79
C ILE A 211 -1.66 -8.84 10.08
N PRO A 212 -2.25 -8.95 11.29
CA PRO A 212 -1.51 -8.69 12.53
C PRO A 212 -0.27 -9.58 12.72
N HIS A 213 -0.31 -10.84 12.29
CA HIS A 213 0.82 -11.76 12.34
C HIS A 213 2.01 -11.26 11.51
N GLU A 214 1.78 -10.85 10.26
CA GLU A 214 2.82 -10.31 9.39
C GLU A 214 3.35 -8.94 9.86
N LEU A 215 2.47 -8.09 10.40
CA LEU A 215 2.89 -6.85 11.08
C LEU A 215 3.77 -7.15 12.30
N GLY A 216 3.52 -8.25 13.00
CA GLY A 216 4.35 -8.74 14.09
C GLY A 216 5.75 -9.12 13.61
N HIS A 217 5.86 -9.84 12.49
CA HIS A 217 7.14 -10.16 11.86
C HIS A 217 7.97 -8.92 11.50
N ASN A 218 7.35 -7.87 10.93
CA ASN A 218 8.01 -6.57 10.65
C ASN A 218 8.62 -5.92 11.91
N ARG A 219 8.16 -6.30 13.10
CA ARG A 219 8.57 -5.74 14.39
C ARG A 219 9.45 -6.68 15.21
N GLN A 220 9.75 -7.89 14.71
CA GLN A 220 10.61 -8.83 15.42
C GLN A 220 12.03 -8.27 15.58
N LYS A 221 12.65 -8.63 16.71
CA LYS A 221 13.98 -8.21 17.08
C LYS A 221 14.73 -9.40 17.67
N ASP A 222 15.99 -9.56 17.27
CA ASP A 222 16.85 -10.68 17.64
C ASP A 222 16.97 -10.91 19.15
N TRP A 223 16.86 -9.87 19.96
CA TRP A 223 16.97 -9.98 21.43
C TRP A 223 15.77 -10.66 22.12
N TRP A 224 14.67 -10.90 21.42
CA TRP A 224 13.48 -11.62 21.93
C TRP A 224 12.96 -12.71 20.99
N SER A 225 13.46 -12.80 19.77
CA SER A 225 13.27 -13.94 18.87
C SER A 225 14.49 -14.86 18.98
N LYS A 226 14.30 -16.09 19.46
CA LYS A 226 15.39 -17.08 19.44
C LYS A 226 15.85 -17.29 17.99
N SER A 227 17.15 -17.13 17.75
CA SER A 227 17.81 -17.51 16.52
C SER A 227 17.88 -19.02 16.31
#